data_AF-A0A7X2MRK0-F1
#
_entry.id   AF-A0A7X2MRK0-F1
#
_cell.length_a   1.000
_cell.length_b   1.000
_cell.length_c   1.000
_cell.angle_alpha   90.00
_cell.angle_beta   90.00
_cell.angle_gamma   90.00
#
_symmetry.space_group_name_H-M   'P 1'
#
loop_
_entity.id
_entity.type
_entity.pdbx_description
1 polymer ?
#
loop_
_entity_poly.entity_id
_entity_poly.type
_entity_poly.pdbx_seq_one_letter_code
_entity_poly.pdbx_strand_id
1 'polypeptide(L)'
;VALPAPDAAGNTHRVSLAFDTRCVAEQDGGEQLGLSTADAQNGVTFALAWHNYELGDFLDLTWVDGWLRESFTDRVSDRREQAINQALREFEYQAHYLNLLELLGEQLDLSEIHIQAATLQTPAVNVDIILDVGNSHTCGILVEDHPEESNGLKQTYELQLRDLSQPHQVYNELFDSRLEFAETRFGKANFSLESGREQAFMWPSLTRVGREASRLALQRVGLEGSTGLSSPRRYLWDEARYQPGWRFNTPGEQAEPLAYAAPFTTLLNDEGQPLSTLAPDDRLPVFSPHYSRSSLMTFMLCELLAQALMQMNSAAQRQRMPQSHAPRQLRHVIL
;
A
#
# COMPACT_ATOMS: atom_id res chain seq x y z
N VAL A 1 10.98 9.47 -10.54
CA VAL A 1 10.45 10.86 -10.49
C VAL A 1 11.62 11.82 -10.60
N ALA A 2 11.63 12.73 -11.58
CA ALA A 2 12.67 13.75 -11.67
C ALA A 2 12.61 14.69 -10.48
N LEU A 3 13.77 15.05 -9.93
CA LEU A 3 13.87 16.05 -8.87
C LEU A 3 13.80 17.46 -9.48
N PRO A 4 13.24 18.46 -8.76
CA PRO A 4 13.21 19.85 -9.25
C PRO A 4 14.61 20.44 -9.54
N ALA A 5 15.60 19.98 -8.77
CA ALA A 5 17.01 20.23 -8.96
C ALA A 5 17.80 19.00 -8.47
N PRO A 6 19.03 18.78 -8.94
CA PRO A 6 19.87 17.70 -8.43
C PRO A 6 20.04 17.78 -6.90
N ASP A 7 20.08 16.63 -6.22
CA ASP A 7 20.31 16.58 -4.77
C ASP A 7 21.79 16.87 -4.41
N ALA A 8 22.11 16.83 -3.11
CA ALA A 8 23.47 17.09 -2.63
C ALA A 8 24.53 16.10 -3.17
N ALA A 9 24.11 14.91 -3.61
CA ALA A 9 24.96 13.90 -4.23
C ALA A 9 24.94 14.00 -5.78
N GLY A 10 24.22 14.95 -6.35
CA GLY A 10 24.08 15.15 -7.79
C GLY A 10 23.02 14.27 -8.45
N ASN A 11 22.23 13.50 -7.69
CA ASN A 11 21.18 12.66 -8.26
C ASN A 11 20.09 13.54 -8.85
N THR A 12 19.56 13.16 -10.01
CA THR A 12 18.53 13.93 -10.72
C THR A 12 17.15 13.30 -10.64
N HIS A 13 17.07 12.04 -10.19
CA HIS A 13 15.85 11.26 -10.13
C HIS A 13 15.75 10.55 -8.78
N ARG A 14 14.51 10.33 -8.35
CA ARG A 14 14.14 9.48 -7.22
C ARG A 14 13.40 8.24 -7.71
N VAL A 15 13.78 7.09 -7.19
CA VAL A 15 13.04 5.82 -7.31
C VAL A 15 12.36 5.52 -5.98
N SER A 16 11.17 4.93 -6.02
CA SER A 16 10.46 4.47 -4.83
C SER A 16 10.14 3.00 -5.03
N LEU A 17 10.67 2.16 -4.13
CA LEU A 17 10.46 0.72 -4.15
C LEU A 17 9.44 0.35 -3.08
N ALA A 18 8.52 -0.53 -3.45
CA ALA A 18 7.58 -1.14 -2.53
C ALA A 18 7.95 -2.62 -2.36
N PHE A 19 7.86 -3.11 -1.14
CA PHE A 19 8.10 -4.51 -0.82
C PHE A 19 6.85 -5.09 -0.18
N ASP A 20 6.33 -6.17 -0.74
CA ASP A 20 5.28 -6.94 -0.10
C ASP A 20 5.93 -7.89 0.92
N THR A 21 5.77 -7.56 2.20
CA THR A 21 6.34 -8.30 3.33
C THR A 21 5.38 -9.36 3.89
N ARG A 22 4.27 -9.65 3.21
CA ARG A 22 3.36 -10.73 3.61
C ARG A 22 4.04 -12.07 3.35
N CYS A 23 4.08 -12.91 4.39
CA CYS A 23 4.50 -14.30 4.21
C CYS A 23 3.47 -15.07 3.38
N VAL A 24 3.95 -15.81 2.39
CA VAL A 24 3.17 -16.69 1.52
C VAL A 24 3.41 -18.13 1.95
N ALA A 25 2.35 -18.93 2.03
CA ALA A 25 2.50 -20.34 2.35
C ALA A 25 3.27 -21.05 1.22
N GLU A 26 4.08 -22.06 1.55
CA GLU A 26 4.88 -22.80 0.56
C GLU A 26 3.99 -23.37 -0.56
N GLN A 27 2.83 -23.91 -0.18
CA GLN A 27 1.82 -24.47 -1.11
C GLN A 27 1.22 -23.45 -2.09
N ASP A 28 1.32 -22.15 -1.78
CA ASP A 28 0.80 -21.04 -2.58
C ASP A 28 1.91 -20.32 -3.38
N GLY A 29 3.06 -20.98 -3.60
CA GLY A 29 4.19 -20.43 -4.36
C GLY A 29 5.17 -19.60 -3.54
N GLY A 30 5.12 -19.70 -2.21
CA GLY A 30 5.94 -18.91 -1.29
C GLY A 30 7.45 -19.14 -1.40
N GLU A 31 7.92 -20.28 -1.91
CA GLU A 31 9.36 -20.55 -2.10
C GLU A 31 9.96 -19.91 -3.36
N GLN A 32 9.12 -19.56 -4.36
CA GLN A 32 9.60 -19.09 -5.66
C GLN A 32 9.34 -17.60 -5.88
N LEU A 33 8.14 -17.13 -5.51
CA LEU A 33 7.65 -15.82 -5.91
C LEU A 33 7.23 -14.95 -4.73
N GLY A 34 7.35 -15.44 -3.50
CA GLY A 34 6.94 -14.75 -2.28
C GLY A 34 8.00 -14.81 -1.19
N LEU A 35 7.74 -14.09 -0.10
CA LEU A 35 8.48 -14.27 1.14
C LEU A 35 7.89 -15.50 1.85
N SER A 36 8.67 -16.55 2.09
CA SER A 36 8.20 -17.67 2.89
C SER A 36 8.25 -17.36 4.39
N THR A 37 7.55 -18.15 5.21
CA THR A 37 7.68 -18.04 6.68
C THR A 37 9.09 -18.41 7.14
N ALA A 38 9.73 -19.36 6.45
CA ALA A 38 11.10 -19.78 6.74
C ALA A 38 12.10 -18.64 6.47
N ASP A 39 11.94 -17.89 5.38
CA ASP A 39 12.80 -16.74 5.07
C ASP A 39 12.77 -15.69 6.18
N ALA A 40 11.56 -15.36 6.65
CA ALA A 40 11.36 -14.38 7.71
C ALA A 40 11.91 -14.86 9.07
N GLN A 41 11.79 -16.16 9.38
CA GLN A 41 12.29 -16.73 10.64
C GLN A 41 13.82 -16.90 10.66
N ASN A 42 14.41 -17.27 9.52
CA ASN A 42 15.84 -17.49 9.38
C ASN A 42 16.64 -16.18 9.19
N GLY A 43 15.95 -15.05 8.95
CA GLY A 43 16.61 -13.76 8.73
C GLY A 43 17.33 -13.73 7.38
N VAL A 44 16.65 -14.17 6.32
CA VAL A 44 17.25 -14.22 4.98
C VAL A 44 17.41 -12.81 4.42
N THR A 45 18.51 -12.62 3.72
CA THR A 45 18.84 -11.39 2.99
C THR A 45 18.44 -11.52 1.53
N PHE A 46 17.80 -10.48 1.01
CA PHE A 46 17.44 -10.34 -0.40
C PHE A 46 18.26 -9.23 -1.06
N ALA A 47 18.57 -9.40 -2.34
CA ALA A 47 19.16 -8.36 -3.17
C ALA A 47 18.38 -8.27 -4.48
N LEU A 48 18.53 -7.15 -5.19
CA LEU A 48 18.00 -7.04 -6.54
C LEU A 48 18.73 -8.04 -7.44
N ALA A 49 18.01 -8.97 -8.04
CA ALA A 49 18.52 -9.75 -9.17
C ALA A 49 18.40 -8.89 -10.44
N TRP A 50 19.53 -8.58 -11.07
CA TRP A 50 19.56 -7.72 -12.25
C TRP A 50 20.54 -8.20 -13.32
N HIS A 51 21.36 -9.20 -13.02
CA HIS A 51 22.22 -9.78 -14.04
C HIS A 51 21.45 -10.79 -14.87
N ASN A 52 21.65 -10.76 -16.19
CA ASN A 52 20.93 -11.62 -17.14
C ASN A 52 20.96 -13.12 -16.79
N TYR A 53 22.04 -13.62 -16.19
CA TYR A 53 22.17 -15.04 -15.85
C TYR A 53 21.34 -15.46 -14.62
N GLU A 54 20.85 -14.51 -13.83
CA GLU A 54 20.00 -14.73 -12.65
C GLU A 54 18.51 -14.86 -13.02
N LEU A 55 18.14 -14.39 -14.21
CA LEU A 55 16.74 -14.09 -14.56
C LEU A 55 16.10 -15.08 -15.53
N GLY A 56 16.84 -16.06 -16.04
CA GLY A 56 16.35 -17.00 -17.06
C GLY A 56 15.05 -17.69 -16.65
N ASP A 57 15.06 -18.39 -15.52
CA ASP A 57 13.88 -19.11 -15.02
C ASP A 57 12.71 -18.17 -14.69
N PHE A 58 13.00 -16.94 -14.24
CA PHE A 58 11.96 -15.94 -13.95
C PHE A 58 11.27 -15.42 -15.21
N LEU A 59 12.04 -15.18 -16.28
CA LEU A 59 11.51 -14.71 -17.58
C LEU A 59 10.72 -15.79 -18.31
N ASP A 60 11.00 -17.07 -18.03
CA ASP A 60 10.28 -18.22 -18.59
C ASP A 60 8.90 -18.45 -17.94
N LEU A 61 8.60 -17.76 -16.83
CA LEU A 61 7.27 -17.83 -16.21
C LEU A 61 6.22 -17.20 -17.13
N THR A 62 5.18 -17.97 -17.47
CA THR A 62 4.11 -17.54 -18.38
C THR A 62 3.48 -16.20 -18.00
N TRP A 63 3.26 -15.96 -16.71
CA TRP A 63 2.67 -14.71 -16.23
C TRP A 63 3.63 -13.52 -16.37
N VAL A 64 4.95 -13.74 -16.26
CA VAL A 64 5.97 -12.69 -16.46
C VAL A 64 6.04 -12.33 -17.93
N ASP A 65 6.10 -13.32 -18.83
CA ASP A 65 6.05 -13.07 -20.28
C ASP A 65 4.78 -12.29 -20.67
N GLY A 66 3.61 -12.75 -20.21
CA GLY A 66 2.34 -12.07 -20.43
C GLY A 66 2.34 -10.63 -19.91
N TRP A 67 2.82 -10.42 -18.69
CA TRP A 67 2.93 -9.11 -18.06
C TRP A 67 3.82 -8.15 -18.84
N LEU A 68 5.00 -8.61 -19.25
CA LEU A 68 5.94 -7.76 -19.99
C LEU A 68 5.42 -7.45 -21.40
N ARG A 69 4.80 -8.41 -22.09
CA ARG A 69 4.16 -8.19 -23.41
C ARG A 69 3.03 -7.17 -23.34
N GLU A 70 2.14 -7.30 -22.36
CA GLU A 70 1.01 -6.38 -22.18
C GLU A 70 1.52 -4.98 -21.81
N SER A 71 2.44 -4.89 -20.83
CA SER A 71 3.04 -3.62 -20.41
C SER A 71 3.78 -2.91 -21.54
N PHE A 72 4.49 -3.66 -22.39
CA PHE A 72 5.13 -3.10 -23.58
C PHE A 72 4.09 -2.60 -24.58
N THR A 73 3.09 -3.41 -24.92
CA THR A 73 2.06 -3.08 -25.90
C THR A 73 1.28 -1.82 -25.52
N ASP A 74 0.92 -1.67 -24.24
CA ASP A 74 0.26 -0.47 -23.72
C ASP A 74 1.11 0.79 -23.90
N ARG A 75 2.43 0.67 -23.79
CA ARG A 75 3.38 1.80 -23.91
C ARG A 75 3.66 2.21 -25.34
N VAL A 76 3.52 1.29 -26.29
CA VAL A 76 3.75 1.52 -27.72
C VAL A 76 2.46 1.48 -28.53
N SER A 77 1.32 1.74 -27.89
CA SER A 77 -0.02 1.65 -28.50
C SER A 77 -0.24 2.63 -29.66
N ASP A 78 0.63 3.63 -29.80
CA ASP A 78 0.70 4.58 -30.90
C ASP A 78 1.38 4.01 -32.17
N ARG A 79 2.15 2.92 -32.04
CA ARG A 79 2.77 2.23 -33.19
C ARG A 79 1.74 1.46 -34.00
N ARG A 80 2.08 1.20 -35.28
CA ARG A 80 1.27 0.31 -36.13
C ARG A 80 1.32 -1.12 -35.58
N GLU A 81 0.19 -1.81 -35.63
CA GLU A 81 0.03 -3.20 -35.16
C GLU A 81 1.10 -4.16 -35.72
N GLN A 82 1.45 -4.04 -37.00
CA GLN A 82 2.51 -4.84 -37.62
C GLN A 82 3.88 -4.64 -36.96
N ALA A 83 4.21 -3.41 -36.58
CA ALA A 83 5.47 -3.09 -35.89
C ALA A 83 5.47 -3.62 -34.45
N ILE A 84 4.34 -3.54 -33.76
CA ILE A 84 4.17 -4.14 -32.42
C ILE A 84 4.37 -5.65 -32.50
N ASN A 85 3.71 -6.33 -33.45
CA ASN A 85 3.84 -7.77 -33.65
C ASN A 85 5.28 -8.20 -33.99
N GLN A 86 6.01 -7.39 -34.74
CA GLN A 86 7.43 -7.64 -35.01
C GLN A 86 8.27 -7.49 -33.73
N ALA A 87 8.12 -6.39 -32.98
CA ALA A 87 8.81 -6.15 -31.72
C ALA A 87 8.55 -7.27 -30.68
N LEU A 88 7.32 -7.78 -30.61
CA LEU A 88 6.94 -8.91 -29.75
C LEU A 88 7.56 -10.25 -30.18
N ARG A 89 7.88 -10.43 -31.46
CA ARG A 89 8.61 -11.61 -31.98
C ARG A 89 10.11 -11.49 -31.76
N GLU A 90 10.63 -10.27 -31.76
CA GLU A 90 12.05 -9.95 -31.55
C GLU A 90 12.41 -9.80 -30.06
N PHE A 91 11.45 -10.02 -29.15
CA PHE A 91 11.64 -9.93 -27.70
C PHE A 91 12.07 -8.53 -27.21
N GLU A 92 11.65 -7.46 -27.89
CA GLU A 92 11.94 -6.08 -27.47
C GLU A 92 11.48 -5.79 -26.03
N TYR A 93 10.34 -6.35 -25.62
CA TYR A 93 9.77 -6.19 -24.29
C TYR A 93 10.67 -6.77 -23.18
N GLN A 94 11.27 -7.95 -23.39
CA GLN A 94 12.25 -8.51 -22.45
C GLN A 94 13.54 -7.70 -22.45
N ALA A 95 14.04 -7.28 -23.62
CA ALA A 95 15.22 -6.43 -23.70
C ALA A 95 15.05 -5.10 -22.94
N HIS A 96 13.87 -4.47 -23.04
CA HIS A 96 13.56 -3.27 -22.26
C HIS A 96 13.51 -3.53 -20.76
N TYR A 97 12.95 -4.66 -20.33
CA TYR A 97 12.92 -5.05 -18.93
C TYR A 97 14.33 -5.27 -18.37
N LEU A 98 15.18 -6.02 -19.09
CA LEU A 98 16.58 -6.23 -18.70
C LEU A 98 17.37 -4.92 -18.65
N ASN A 99 17.19 -4.03 -19.62
CA ASN A 99 17.81 -2.70 -19.59
C ASN A 99 17.38 -1.87 -18.37
N LEU A 100 16.11 -1.99 -17.96
CA LEU A 100 15.62 -1.31 -16.76
C LEU A 100 16.27 -1.89 -15.50
N LEU A 101 16.39 -3.22 -15.40
CA LEU A 101 17.05 -3.86 -14.26
C LEU A 101 18.53 -3.51 -14.19
N GLU A 102 19.25 -3.54 -15.31
CA GLU A 102 20.66 -3.12 -15.40
C GLU A 102 20.81 -1.67 -14.94
N LEU A 103 19.95 -0.76 -15.43
CA LEU A 103 19.94 0.64 -14.99
C LEU A 103 19.70 0.75 -13.48
N LEU A 104 18.76 -0.01 -12.92
CA LEU A 104 18.49 0.03 -11.48
C LEU A 104 19.66 -0.54 -10.67
N GLY A 105 20.26 -1.64 -11.10
CA GLY A 105 21.39 -2.29 -10.43
C GLY A 105 22.69 -1.50 -10.48
N GLU A 106 22.96 -0.79 -11.59
CA GLU A 106 24.14 0.06 -11.72
C GLU A 106 23.99 1.41 -11.02
N GLN A 107 22.79 2.01 -11.06
CA GLN A 107 22.58 3.39 -10.60
C GLN A 107 22.10 3.49 -9.17
N LEU A 108 21.47 2.45 -8.62
CA LEU A 108 21.01 2.44 -7.24
C LEU A 108 21.97 1.61 -6.39
N ASP A 109 22.45 2.20 -5.30
CA ASP A 109 23.09 1.47 -4.21
C ASP A 109 21.99 0.76 -3.38
N LEU A 110 21.36 -0.24 -3.98
CA LEU A 110 20.37 -1.09 -3.30
C LEU A 110 21.13 -2.09 -2.43
N SER A 111 21.42 -1.64 -1.21
CA SER A 111 21.89 -2.51 -0.15
C SER A 111 20.99 -3.73 0.04
N GLU A 112 21.58 -4.82 0.49
CA GLU A 112 20.90 -6.01 1.00
C GLU A 112 19.69 -5.69 1.89
N ILE A 113 18.54 -6.29 1.55
CA ILE A 113 17.27 -6.15 2.27
C ILE A 113 17.15 -7.32 3.22
N HIS A 114 17.26 -7.03 4.51
CA HIS A 114 17.12 -8.03 5.55
C HIS A 114 15.67 -8.07 6.05
N ILE A 115 15.03 -9.24 5.95
CA ILE A 115 13.67 -9.46 6.46
C ILE A 115 13.75 -10.35 7.69
N GLN A 116 13.19 -9.86 8.80
CA GLN A 116 13.27 -10.54 10.09
C GLN A 116 11.92 -10.54 10.82
N ALA A 117 11.44 -11.74 11.14
CA ALA A 117 10.34 -11.94 12.06
C ALA A 117 10.77 -11.82 13.52
N ALA A 118 9.81 -11.67 14.42
CA ALA A 118 10.08 -11.66 15.85
C ALA A 118 10.54 -13.06 16.30
N THR A 119 11.60 -13.11 17.10
CA THR A 119 12.14 -14.34 17.69
C THR A 119 12.27 -14.19 19.21
N LEU A 120 12.64 -15.27 19.91
CA LEU A 120 12.92 -15.18 21.34
C LEU A 120 14.16 -14.31 21.63
N GLN A 121 15.14 -14.32 20.74
CA GLN A 121 16.37 -13.53 20.83
C GLN A 121 16.17 -12.09 20.39
N THR A 122 15.27 -11.86 19.43
CA THR A 122 14.90 -10.54 18.92
C THR A 122 13.38 -10.38 19.03
N PRO A 123 12.86 -10.10 20.23
CA PRO A 123 11.44 -9.88 20.42
C PRO A 123 10.97 -8.64 19.66
N ALA A 124 9.69 -8.59 19.32
CA ALA A 124 9.10 -7.41 18.71
C ALA A 124 9.12 -6.23 19.71
N VAL A 125 9.42 -5.04 19.20
CA VAL A 125 9.26 -3.79 19.94
C VAL A 125 7.78 -3.40 19.90
N ASN A 126 7.18 -3.21 21.07
CA ASN A 126 5.80 -2.78 21.16
C ASN A 126 5.68 -1.30 20.79
N VAL A 127 4.66 -0.97 20.02
CA VAL A 127 4.34 0.39 19.60
C VAL A 127 2.91 0.70 20.03
N ASP A 128 2.73 1.79 20.78
CA ASP A 128 1.42 2.34 21.06
C ASP A 128 1.16 3.53 20.12
N ILE A 129 -0.04 3.60 19.55
CA ILE A 129 -0.46 4.76 18.75
C ILE A 129 -1.48 5.59 19.53
N ILE A 130 -1.27 6.90 19.55
CA ILE A 130 -2.20 7.89 20.10
C ILE A 130 -2.71 8.71 18.92
N LEU A 131 -4.01 8.68 18.67
CA LEU A 131 -4.65 9.41 17.58
C LEU A 131 -5.60 10.46 18.17
N ASP A 132 -5.40 11.73 17.82
CA ASP A 132 -6.40 12.78 18.07
C ASP A 132 -7.15 13.04 16.77
N VAL A 133 -8.32 12.42 16.63
CA VAL A 133 -9.20 12.64 15.47
C VAL A 133 -10.13 13.80 15.75
N GLY A 134 -9.72 15.01 15.34
CA GLY A 134 -10.55 16.20 15.44
C GLY A 134 -11.65 16.27 14.37
N ASN A 135 -12.42 17.36 14.41
CA ASN A 135 -13.39 17.65 13.35
C ASN A 135 -12.71 18.22 12.10
N SER A 136 -11.75 19.13 12.28
CA SER A 136 -11.07 19.80 11.17
C SER A 136 -9.75 19.13 10.84
N HIS A 137 -9.01 18.73 11.87
CA HIS A 137 -7.69 18.17 11.70
C HIS A 137 -7.50 16.96 12.61
N THR A 138 -6.65 16.06 12.14
CA THR A 138 -6.25 14.85 12.83
C THR A 138 -4.73 14.82 12.94
N CYS A 139 -4.22 14.26 14.03
CA CYS A 139 -2.81 13.93 14.16
C CYS A 139 -2.65 12.58 14.87
N GLY A 140 -1.44 12.04 14.80
CA GLY A 140 -1.09 10.80 15.48
C GLY A 140 0.34 10.84 15.99
N ILE A 141 0.59 10.14 17.09
CA ILE A 141 1.93 9.92 17.65
C ILE A 141 2.08 8.42 17.90
N LEU A 142 3.24 7.88 17.56
CA LEU A 142 3.65 6.53 17.87
C LEU A 142 4.70 6.56 18.98
N VAL A 143 4.60 5.61 19.92
CA VAL A 143 5.47 5.49 21.09
C VAL A 143 6.05 4.08 21.12
N GLU A 144 7.36 3.94 20.94
CA GLU A 144 8.05 2.64 21.06
C GLU A 144 8.45 2.34 22.51
N ASP A 145 8.16 1.13 22.96
CA ASP A 145 8.49 0.63 24.28
C ASP A 145 9.79 -0.20 24.23
N HIS A 146 10.88 0.40 24.70
CA HIS A 146 12.19 -0.24 24.77
C HIS A 146 12.54 -0.57 26.23
N PRO A 147 12.74 -1.86 26.59
CA PRO A 147 13.00 -2.27 27.97
C PRO A 147 14.23 -1.65 28.63
N GLU A 148 15.23 -1.28 27.83
CA GLU A 148 16.48 -0.68 28.31
C GLU A 148 16.38 0.84 28.56
N GLU A 149 15.27 1.47 28.16
CA GLU A 149 15.04 2.90 28.34
C GLU A 149 14.13 3.18 29.54
N SER A 150 14.63 3.95 30.50
CA SER A 150 13.87 4.29 31.71
C SER A 150 12.78 5.34 31.48
N ASN A 151 12.76 6.01 30.33
CA ASN A 151 11.78 7.03 29.98
C ASN A 151 11.02 6.61 28.71
N GLY A 152 9.83 6.03 28.90
CA GLY A 152 8.99 5.51 27.82
C GLY A 152 8.50 6.55 26.79
N LEU A 153 8.70 7.85 27.04
CA LEU A 153 8.35 8.92 26.08
C LEU A 153 9.55 9.42 25.25
N LYS A 154 10.74 8.83 25.38
CA LYS A 154 11.88 9.25 24.55
C LYS A 154 11.74 8.82 23.09
N GLN A 155 11.20 7.62 22.86
CA GLN A 155 11.16 6.99 21.54
C GLN A 155 9.80 7.24 20.89
N THR A 156 9.49 8.52 20.70
CA THR A 156 8.21 8.99 20.14
C THR A 156 8.42 9.64 18.79
N TYR A 157 7.48 9.45 17.89
CA TYR A 157 7.49 10.10 16.57
C TYR A 157 6.09 10.34 16.04
N GLU A 158 5.97 11.35 15.17
CA GLU A 158 4.72 11.72 14.52
C GLU A 158 4.28 10.63 13.53
N LEU A 159 2.97 10.39 13.46
CA LEU A 159 2.36 9.61 12.38
C LEU A 159 2.61 10.33 11.06
N GLN A 160 3.18 9.59 10.10
CA GLN A 160 3.43 10.05 8.76
C GLN A 160 2.46 9.40 7.79
N LEU A 161 1.88 10.21 6.90
CA LEU A 161 1.03 9.74 5.82
C LEU A 161 1.81 9.76 4.52
N ARG A 162 1.96 8.60 3.88
CA ARG A 162 2.49 8.49 2.52
C ARG A 162 1.34 8.59 1.53
N ASP A 163 1.46 9.48 0.55
CA ASP A 163 0.50 9.55 -0.57
C ASP A 163 0.70 8.30 -1.45
N LEU A 164 -0.27 7.39 -1.49
CA LEU A 164 -0.11 6.13 -2.22
C LEU A 164 -0.23 6.32 -3.74
N SER A 165 -0.91 7.36 -4.19
CA SER A 165 -0.89 7.79 -5.60
C SER A 165 0.45 8.41 -6.00
N GLN A 166 1.18 8.99 -5.03
CA GLN A 166 2.47 9.65 -5.23
C GLN A 166 3.46 9.22 -4.13
N PRO A 167 3.95 7.96 -4.15
CA PRO A 167 4.63 7.33 -3.00
C PRO A 167 5.93 8.01 -2.57
N HIS A 168 6.48 8.91 -3.39
CA HIS A 168 7.63 9.73 -3.06
C HIS A 168 7.30 10.91 -2.11
N GLN A 169 6.01 11.19 -1.86
CA GLN A 169 5.52 12.23 -0.96
C GLN A 169 5.10 11.61 0.37
N VAL A 170 5.67 12.14 1.46
CA VAL A 170 5.39 11.73 2.84
C VAL A 170 5.16 13.00 3.65
N TYR A 171 4.11 13.00 4.44
CA TYR A 171 3.66 14.15 5.20
C TYR A 171 3.65 13.81 6.69
N ASN A 172 4.31 14.63 7.50
CA ASN A 172 4.42 14.45 8.97
C ASN A 172 3.68 15.54 9.77
N GLU A 173 2.93 16.39 9.09
CA GLU A 173 2.18 17.46 9.73
C GLU A 173 0.77 17.03 10.15
N LEU A 174 0.14 17.87 10.96
CA LEU A 174 -1.30 17.85 11.20
C LEU A 174 -2.06 17.89 9.86
N PHE A 175 -2.99 16.95 9.66
CA PHE A 175 -3.66 16.77 8.38
C PHE A 175 -5.17 16.94 8.49
N ASP A 176 -5.81 17.33 7.38
CA ASP A 176 -7.26 17.49 7.31
C ASP A 176 -7.99 16.20 7.72
N SER A 177 -9.01 16.32 8.57
CA SER A 177 -9.93 15.22 8.89
C SER A 177 -10.88 14.99 7.71
N ARG A 178 -10.35 14.42 6.64
CA ARG A 178 -11.06 14.11 5.39
C ARG A 178 -10.69 12.71 4.96
N LEU A 179 -11.66 11.99 4.40
CA LEU A 179 -11.42 10.81 3.61
C LEU A 179 -11.94 10.96 2.19
N GLU A 180 -11.28 10.29 1.25
CA GLU A 180 -11.80 10.02 -0.08
C GLU A 180 -11.67 8.53 -0.35
N PHE A 181 -12.68 7.91 -0.92
CA PHE A 181 -12.62 6.56 -1.46
C PHE A 181 -11.68 6.56 -2.66
N ALA A 182 -10.58 5.83 -2.55
CA ALA A 182 -9.65 5.63 -3.66
C ALA A 182 -8.88 4.34 -3.42
N GLU A 183 -9.09 3.36 -4.29
CA GLU A 183 -8.40 2.08 -4.22
C GLU A 183 -6.91 2.26 -4.59
N THR A 184 -6.01 1.63 -3.83
CA THR A 184 -4.59 1.59 -4.20
C THR A 184 -4.31 0.33 -4.99
N ARG A 185 -3.72 0.48 -6.17
CA ARG A 185 -3.30 -0.63 -7.03
C ARG A 185 -1.81 -0.52 -7.32
N PHE A 186 -1.05 -1.57 -7.04
CA PHE A 186 0.41 -1.64 -7.28
C PHE A 186 0.76 -2.37 -8.58
N GLY A 187 -0.23 -2.62 -9.43
CA GLY A 187 -0.09 -3.39 -10.66
C GLY A 187 -1.45 -3.85 -11.16
N LYS A 188 -1.46 -4.74 -12.15
CA LYS A 188 -2.69 -5.34 -12.67
C LYS A 188 -3.00 -6.61 -11.87
N ALA A 189 -4.23 -6.70 -11.35
CA ALA A 189 -4.64 -7.77 -10.44
C ALA A 189 -4.62 -9.17 -11.08
N ASN A 190 -4.83 -9.27 -12.40
CA ASN A 190 -4.75 -10.54 -13.13
C ASN A 190 -3.35 -11.16 -13.03
N PHE A 191 -2.27 -10.38 -13.11
CA PHE A 191 -0.92 -10.92 -12.96
C PHE A 191 -0.59 -11.32 -11.52
N SER A 192 -1.21 -10.67 -10.52
CA SER A 192 -1.12 -11.14 -9.14
C SER A 192 -1.78 -12.52 -9.00
N LEU A 193 -2.96 -12.71 -9.58
CA LEU A 193 -3.63 -14.02 -9.61
C LEU A 193 -2.81 -15.08 -10.37
N GLU A 194 -2.30 -14.77 -11.56
CA GLU A 194 -1.50 -15.69 -12.38
C GLU A 194 -0.15 -16.05 -11.74
N SER A 195 0.41 -15.17 -10.91
CA SER A 195 1.61 -15.46 -10.11
C SER A 195 1.36 -16.42 -8.94
N GLY A 196 0.10 -16.79 -8.66
CA GLY A 196 -0.32 -17.53 -7.47
C GLY A 196 -0.47 -16.66 -6.22
N ARG A 197 -0.01 -15.40 -6.25
CA ARG A 197 -0.13 -14.44 -5.16
C ARG A 197 -1.30 -13.48 -5.39
N GLU A 198 -2.54 -13.98 -5.32
CA GLU A 198 -3.75 -13.19 -5.58
C GLU A 198 -3.82 -11.86 -4.79
N GLN A 199 -3.24 -11.84 -3.58
CA GLN A 199 -3.22 -10.70 -2.68
C GLN A 199 -1.85 -9.98 -2.64
N ALA A 200 -1.03 -10.13 -3.69
CA ALA A 200 0.26 -9.45 -3.78
C ALA A 200 0.08 -7.93 -3.69
N PHE A 201 0.88 -7.28 -2.85
CA PHE A 201 0.86 -5.82 -2.64
C PHE A 201 -0.52 -5.26 -2.23
N MET A 202 -1.38 -6.07 -1.61
CA MET A 202 -2.69 -5.60 -1.15
C MET A 202 -2.54 -4.52 -0.07
N TRP A 203 -3.17 -3.36 -0.28
CA TRP A 203 -3.31 -2.32 0.75
C TRP A 203 -4.65 -2.45 1.46
N PRO A 204 -4.70 -2.63 2.79
CA PRO A 204 -5.92 -2.99 3.51
C PRO A 204 -6.77 -1.75 3.84
N SER A 205 -7.13 -0.97 2.83
CA SER A 205 -8.00 0.22 2.98
C SER A 205 -8.58 0.68 1.65
N LEU A 206 -9.89 0.99 1.68
CA LEU A 206 -10.65 1.55 0.55
C LEU A 206 -10.50 3.07 0.40
N THR A 207 -9.87 3.74 1.38
CA THR A 207 -9.93 5.20 1.50
C THR A 207 -8.55 5.79 1.71
N ARG A 208 -8.32 7.01 1.20
CA ARG A 208 -7.15 7.84 1.51
C ARG A 208 -7.56 8.93 2.49
N VAL A 209 -6.59 9.45 3.23
CA VAL A 209 -6.78 10.48 4.26
C VAL A 209 -5.73 11.59 4.15
N GLY A 210 -5.97 12.71 4.82
CA GLY A 210 -5.04 13.83 4.84
C GLY A 210 -4.82 14.47 3.47
N ARG A 211 -3.58 14.86 3.15
CA ARG A 211 -3.27 15.61 1.92
C ARG A 211 -3.61 14.86 0.64
N GLU A 212 -3.44 13.53 0.62
CA GLU A 212 -3.84 12.72 -0.54
C GLU A 212 -5.35 12.82 -0.77
N ALA A 213 -6.17 12.66 0.27
CA ALA A 213 -7.62 12.84 0.19
C ALA A 213 -8.00 14.26 -0.23
N SER A 214 -7.38 15.28 0.34
CA SER A 214 -7.64 16.68 -0.04
C SER A 214 -7.30 16.95 -1.51
N ARG A 215 -6.21 16.37 -2.03
CA ARG A 215 -5.83 16.46 -3.44
C ARG A 215 -6.85 15.73 -4.34
N LEU A 216 -7.19 14.48 -4.00
CA LEU A 216 -8.16 13.68 -4.76
C LEU A 216 -9.53 14.36 -4.80
N ALA A 217 -10.00 14.92 -3.69
CA ALA A 217 -11.27 15.62 -3.62
C ALA A 217 -11.37 16.80 -4.61
N LEU A 218 -10.26 17.47 -4.92
CA LEU A 218 -10.19 18.53 -5.93
C LEU A 218 -10.22 18.02 -7.37
N GLN A 219 -9.96 16.73 -7.58
CA GLN A 219 -9.87 16.06 -8.88
C GLN A 219 -11.11 15.23 -9.23
N ARG A 220 -12.09 15.13 -8.31
CA ARG A 220 -13.31 14.33 -8.51
C ARG A 220 -14.08 14.75 -9.77
N VAL A 221 -14.70 13.77 -10.42
CA VAL A 221 -15.41 13.95 -11.69
C VAL A 221 -16.90 14.06 -11.41
N GLY A 222 -17.42 15.28 -11.40
CA GLY A 222 -18.85 15.55 -11.28
C GLY A 222 -19.26 16.28 -10.00
N LEU A 223 -20.57 16.47 -9.87
CA LEU A 223 -21.18 17.32 -8.82
C LEU A 223 -21.76 16.51 -7.65
N GLU A 224 -21.78 15.18 -7.71
CA GLU A 224 -22.55 14.36 -6.76
C GLU A 224 -21.86 14.14 -5.41
N GLY A 225 -20.55 14.42 -5.29
CA GLY A 225 -19.87 14.47 -3.98
C GLY A 225 -19.83 13.16 -3.19
N SER A 226 -20.15 12.03 -3.82
CA SER A 226 -20.19 10.70 -3.20
C SER A 226 -18.85 9.96 -3.22
N THR A 227 -17.74 10.68 -3.36
CA THR A 227 -16.39 10.11 -3.35
C THR A 227 -15.69 10.21 -2.00
N GLY A 228 -16.24 10.96 -1.05
CA GLY A 228 -15.56 11.19 0.22
C GLY A 228 -16.38 12.00 1.21
N LEU A 229 -15.82 12.18 2.41
CA LEU A 229 -16.46 12.88 3.51
C LEU A 229 -15.44 13.72 4.28
N SER A 230 -15.80 14.98 4.52
CA SER A 230 -15.09 15.85 5.45
C SER A 230 -15.64 15.69 6.87
N SER A 231 -14.77 15.75 7.86
CA SER A 231 -15.09 15.69 9.28
C SER A 231 -15.92 14.45 9.70
N PRO A 232 -15.45 13.20 9.46
CA PRO A 232 -16.23 11.99 9.78
C PRO A 232 -16.72 11.93 11.23
N ARG A 233 -15.96 12.48 12.17
CA ARG A 233 -16.34 12.62 13.59
C ARG A 233 -17.68 13.33 13.81
N ARG A 234 -18.12 14.21 12.90
CA ARG A 234 -19.45 14.87 13.00
C ARG A 234 -20.61 13.91 12.74
N TYR A 235 -20.34 12.80 12.07
CA TYR A 235 -21.34 11.85 11.57
C TYR A 235 -21.36 10.53 12.35
N LEU A 236 -20.73 10.47 13.53
CA LEU A 236 -20.72 9.26 14.37
C LEU A 236 -22.12 8.72 14.69
N TRP A 237 -23.13 9.59 14.66
CA TRP A 237 -24.54 9.25 14.94
C TRP A 237 -25.40 9.12 13.66
N ASP A 238 -24.80 9.30 12.47
CA ASP A 238 -25.49 9.14 11.18
C ASP A 238 -25.31 7.70 10.69
N GLU A 239 -26.09 6.80 11.29
CA GLU A 239 -26.11 5.37 11.00
C GLU A 239 -27.01 5.02 9.79
N ALA A 240 -27.63 6.02 9.18
CA ALA A 240 -28.52 5.81 8.05
C ALA A 240 -27.75 5.37 6.80
N ARG A 241 -28.37 4.48 6.02
CA ARG A 241 -27.87 4.06 4.72
C ARG A 241 -27.71 5.26 3.78
N TYR A 242 -26.51 5.46 3.25
CA TYR A 242 -26.24 6.55 2.31
C TYR A 242 -26.77 6.19 0.92
N GLN A 243 -28.02 6.58 0.64
CA GLN A 243 -28.77 6.19 -0.56
C GLN A 243 -28.08 6.43 -1.91
N PRO A 244 -27.31 7.51 -2.13
CA PRO A 244 -26.61 7.69 -3.40
C PRO A 244 -25.55 6.61 -3.70
N GLY A 245 -25.05 5.93 -2.67
CA GLY A 245 -23.93 5.01 -2.77
C GLY A 245 -22.58 5.73 -2.91
N TRP A 246 -21.53 5.15 -2.35
CA TRP A 246 -20.17 5.67 -2.41
C TRP A 246 -19.48 5.24 -3.71
N ARG A 247 -18.61 6.11 -4.23
CA ARG A 247 -17.85 5.89 -5.46
C ARG A 247 -16.36 6.09 -5.21
N PHE A 248 -15.51 5.34 -5.90
CA PHE A 248 -14.09 5.61 -5.90
C PHE A 248 -13.80 6.87 -6.72
N ASN A 249 -12.95 7.73 -6.18
CA ASN A 249 -12.34 8.83 -6.89
C ASN A 249 -11.20 8.28 -7.76
N THR A 250 -11.42 8.22 -9.07
CA THR A 250 -10.44 7.75 -10.07
C THR A 250 -10.06 8.90 -11.02
N PRO A 251 -9.10 9.77 -10.64
CA PRO A 251 -8.71 10.91 -11.45
C PRO A 251 -8.30 10.48 -12.87
N GLY A 252 -8.95 11.06 -13.88
CA GLY A 252 -8.66 10.79 -15.29
C GLY A 252 -9.53 9.71 -15.94
N GLU A 253 -10.36 9.00 -15.17
CA GLU A 253 -11.38 8.10 -15.73
C GLU A 253 -12.67 8.86 -16.07
N GLN A 254 -13.43 8.34 -17.04
CA GLN A 254 -14.69 8.97 -17.48
C GLN A 254 -15.83 8.80 -16.46
N ALA A 255 -15.76 7.78 -15.61
CA ALA A 255 -16.77 7.46 -14.63
C ALA A 255 -16.11 6.98 -13.33
N GLU A 256 -16.58 7.49 -12.21
CA GLU A 256 -16.19 7.04 -10.87
C GLU A 256 -16.84 5.67 -10.63
N PRO A 257 -16.14 4.55 -10.39
CA PRO A 257 -16.76 3.26 -10.12
C PRO A 257 -17.34 3.20 -8.69
N LEU A 258 -18.19 2.21 -8.39
CA LEU A 258 -18.74 2.02 -7.04
C LEU A 258 -17.64 1.62 -6.05
N ALA A 259 -17.68 2.18 -4.84
CA ALA A 259 -16.66 2.02 -3.80
C ALA A 259 -16.73 0.67 -3.02
N TYR A 260 -16.67 -0.45 -3.73
CA TYR A 260 -16.48 -1.77 -3.11
C TYR A 260 -15.26 -2.45 -3.74
N ALA A 261 -14.32 -2.88 -2.93
CA ALA A 261 -13.15 -3.64 -3.36
C ALA A 261 -12.68 -4.60 -2.26
N ALA A 262 -11.95 -5.63 -2.68
CA ALA A 262 -11.28 -6.51 -1.74
C ALA A 262 -10.22 -5.73 -0.92
N PRO A 263 -9.94 -6.11 0.32
CA PRO A 263 -10.60 -7.20 1.07
C PRO A 263 -11.94 -6.77 1.71
N PHE A 264 -12.26 -5.48 1.74
CA PHE A 264 -13.40 -4.95 2.50
C PHE A 264 -14.76 -5.49 2.04
N THR A 265 -14.93 -5.76 0.74
CA THR A 265 -16.16 -6.36 0.19
C THR A 265 -16.59 -7.64 0.92
N THR A 266 -15.66 -8.44 1.43
CA THR A 266 -15.94 -9.70 2.14
C THR A 266 -15.86 -9.58 3.66
N LEU A 267 -15.56 -8.38 4.17
CA LEU A 267 -15.43 -8.11 5.60
C LEU A 267 -16.57 -7.24 6.14
N LEU A 268 -17.28 -6.53 5.27
CA LEU A 268 -18.37 -5.63 5.60
C LEU A 268 -19.65 -5.96 4.82
N ASN A 269 -20.79 -5.47 5.32
CA ASN A 269 -22.04 -5.41 4.57
C ASN A 269 -22.21 -4.05 3.86
N ASP A 270 -23.32 -3.88 3.13
CA ASP A 270 -23.66 -2.66 2.37
C ASP A 270 -23.66 -1.37 3.21
N GLU A 271 -23.99 -1.44 4.50
CA GLU A 271 -24.02 -0.31 5.44
C GLU A 271 -22.66 -0.04 6.13
N GLY A 272 -21.66 -0.90 5.88
CA GLY A 272 -20.30 -0.77 6.40
C GLY A 272 -20.11 -1.35 7.81
N GLN A 273 -21.00 -2.25 8.22
CA GLN A 273 -20.89 -3.00 9.46
C GLN A 273 -20.00 -4.24 9.24
N PRO A 274 -19.10 -4.56 10.18
CA PRO A 274 -18.30 -5.78 10.09
C PRO A 274 -19.16 -7.05 10.08
N LEU A 275 -18.95 -7.95 9.12
CA LEU A 275 -19.71 -9.20 9.06
C LEU A 275 -19.49 -10.07 10.30
N SER A 276 -18.33 -9.95 10.94
CA SER A 276 -18.03 -10.67 12.18
C SER A 276 -18.95 -10.33 13.35
N THR A 277 -19.58 -9.13 13.33
CA THR A 277 -20.53 -8.71 14.37
C THR A 277 -21.96 -9.15 14.08
N LEU A 278 -22.23 -9.68 12.89
CA LEU A 278 -23.56 -10.10 12.46
C LEU A 278 -23.79 -11.60 12.70
N ALA A 279 -25.07 -11.98 12.80
CA ALA A 279 -25.48 -13.38 12.82
C ALA A 279 -25.09 -14.04 11.48
N PRO A 280 -24.75 -15.35 11.46
CA PRO A 280 -24.24 -16.02 10.26
C PRO A 280 -25.10 -15.85 9.00
N ASP A 281 -26.43 -15.89 9.14
CA ASP A 281 -27.37 -15.77 8.02
C ASP A 281 -27.43 -14.35 7.43
N ASP A 282 -26.99 -13.35 8.20
CA ASP A 282 -26.96 -11.94 7.81
C ASP A 282 -25.57 -11.50 7.27
N ARG A 283 -24.59 -12.42 7.19
CA ARG A 283 -23.22 -12.12 6.74
C ARG A 283 -23.13 -12.05 5.21
N LEU A 284 -23.82 -11.07 4.65
CA LEU A 284 -23.81 -10.80 3.22
C LEU A 284 -22.68 -9.81 2.88
N PRO A 285 -21.85 -10.10 1.85
CA PRO A 285 -20.81 -9.17 1.41
C PRO A 285 -21.42 -7.89 0.83
N VAL A 286 -20.58 -6.89 0.59
CA VAL A 286 -21.01 -5.66 -0.09
C VAL A 286 -21.44 -5.96 -1.52
N PHE A 287 -22.72 -5.73 -1.82
CA PHE A 287 -23.27 -5.69 -3.18
C PHE A 287 -23.42 -4.26 -3.69
N SER A 288 -23.65 -3.32 -2.78
CA SER A 288 -23.76 -1.91 -3.12
C SER A 288 -23.29 -1.04 -1.96
N PRO A 289 -22.32 -0.14 -2.18
CA PRO A 289 -21.58 0.53 -1.12
C PRO A 289 -22.40 1.70 -0.54
N HIS A 290 -23.44 1.40 0.22
CA HIS A 290 -24.31 2.39 0.86
C HIS A 290 -23.91 2.66 2.31
N TYR A 291 -22.60 2.57 2.57
CA TYR A 291 -22.02 2.69 3.90
C TYR A 291 -22.59 3.90 4.62
N SER A 292 -23.02 3.72 5.88
CA SER A 292 -23.48 4.85 6.68
C SER A 292 -22.36 5.87 6.88
N ARG A 293 -22.67 7.16 7.06
CA ARG A 293 -21.61 8.14 7.29
C ARG A 293 -20.86 7.89 8.61
N SER A 294 -21.50 7.21 9.56
CA SER A 294 -20.83 6.76 10.79
C SER A 294 -19.71 5.74 10.51
N SER A 295 -19.90 4.78 9.60
CA SER A 295 -18.91 3.73 9.32
C SER A 295 -17.67 4.26 8.57
N LEU A 296 -17.79 5.42 7.91
CA LEU A 296 -16.65 6.11 7.29
C LEU A 296 -15.59 6.54 8.31
N MET A 297 -15.95 6.77 9.58
CA MET A 297 -14.96 6.98 10.64
C MET A 297 -14.09 5.73 10.83
N THR A 298 -14.69 4.55 10.80
CA THR A 298 -13.95 3.27 10.86
C THR A 298 -13.01 3.13 9.67
N PHE A 299 -13.43 3.53 8.47
CA PHE A 299 -12.59 3.42 7.27
C PHE A 299 -11.40 4.37 7.34
N MET A 300 -11.62 5.60 7.83
CA MET A 300 -10.55 6.54 8.14
C MET A 300 -9.55 5.95 9.15
N LEU A 301 -10.03 5.32 10.23
CA LEU A 301 -9.17 4.66 11.21
C LEU A 301 -8.40 3.47 10.61
N CYS A 302 -9.03 2.65 9.75
CA CYS A 302 -8.35 1.58 9.03
C CYS A 302 -7.20 2.09 8.17
N GLU A 303 -7.39 3.20 7.44
CA GLU A 303 -6.31 3.82 6.66
C GLU A 303 -5.17 4.33 7.56
N LEU A 304 -5.49 5.02 8.66
CA LEU A 304 -4.48 5.52 9.59
C LEU A 304 -3.68 4.38 10.23
N LEU A 305 -4.34 3.26 10.55
CA LEU A 305 -3.68 2.07 11.06
C LEU A 305 -2.79 1.42 9.99
N ALA A 306 -3.25 1.32 8.74
CA ALA A 306 -2.43 0.78 7.65
C ALA A 306 -1.15 1.63 7.43
N GLN A 307 -1.29 2.96 7.44
CA GLN A 307 -0.15 3.89 7.36
C GLN A 307 0.79 3.74 8.57
N ALA A 308 0.26 3.62 9.78
CA ALA A 308 1.05 3.42 11.00
C ALA A 308 1.83 2.10 10.99
N LEU A 309 1.18 0.99 10.61
CA LEU A 309 1.79 -0.33 10.51
C LEU A 309 2.92 -0.35 9.48
N MET A 310 2.72 0.30 8.33
CA MET A 310 3.76 0.50 7.32
C MET A 310 4.90 1.37 7.87
N GLN A 311 4.60 2.51 8.50
CA GLN A 311 5.60 3.45 8.99
C GLN A 311 6.51 2.80 10.04
N MET A 312 5.94 2.19 11.09
CA MET A 312 6.70 1.63 12.21
C MET A 312 7.66 0.50 11.78
N ASN A 313 7.34 -0.19 10.68
CA ASN A 313 8.21 -1.24 10.12
C ASN A 313 9.02 -0.80 8.90
N SER A 314 8.88 0.45 8.45
CA SER A 314 9.68 0.97 7.34
C SER A 314 11.17 1.05 7.71
N ALA A 315 12.05 0.77 6.75
CA ALA A 315 13.49 0.85 6.95
C ALA A 315 13.93 2.24 7.46
N ALA A 316 13.40 3.30 6.85
CA ALA A 316 13.68 4.69 7.22
C ALA A 316 13.31 5.02 8.67
N GLN A 317 12.22 4.45 9.19
CA GLN A 317 11.81 4.65 10.58
C GLN A 317 12.65 3.83 11.54
N ARG A 318 12.82 2.53 11.27
CA ARG A 318 13.55 1.61 12.15
C ARG A 318 15.02 1.99 12.32
N GLN A 319 15.66 2.50 11.27
CA GLN A 319 17.06 2.96 11.34
C GLN A 319 17.26 4.17 12.27
N ARG A 320 16.20 4.93 12.57
CA ARG A 320 16.26 6.09 13.46
C ARG A 320 16.03 5.72 14.93
N MET A 321 15.64 4.47 15.20
CA MET A 321 15.24 4.01 16.52
C MET A 321 16.21 2.95 17.07
N PRO A 322 16.28 2.77 18.41
CA PRO A 322 17.01 1.66 19.01
C PRO A 322 16.53 0.30 18.48
N GLN A 323 17.37 -0.72 18.58
CA GLN A 323 17.04 -2.08 18.14
C GLN A 323 16.48 -2.09 16.71
N SER A 324 17.16 -1.41 15.78
CA SER A 324 16.70 -1.23 14.39
C SER A 324 16.41 -2.54 13.65
N HIS A 325 17.00 -3.66 14.08
CA HIS A 325 16.80 -5.02 13.55
C HIS A 325 15.57 -5.75 14.13
N ALA A 326 14.98 -5.28 15.24
CA ALA A 326 13.75 -5.85 15.78
C ALA A 326 12.50 -5.37 15.01
N PRO A 327 11.54 -6.24 14.68
CA PRO A 327 10.28 -5.80 14.10
C PRO A 327 9.45 -5.01 15.12
N ARG A 328 8.59 -4.12 14.63
CA ARG A 328 7.63 -3.37 15.46
C ARG A 328 6.28 -4.05 15.41
N GLN A 329 5.59 -4.09 16.54
CA GLN A 329 4.23 -4.60 16.66
C GLN A 329 3.35 -3.57 17.33
N LEU A 330 2.20 -3.28 16.72
CA LEU A 330 1.20 -2.41 17.32
C LEU A 330 0.57 -3.12 18.53
N ARG A 331 0.58 -2.46 19.69
CA ARG A 331 0.08 -3.00 20.96
C ARG A 331 -1.23 -2.33 21.38
N HIS A 332 -1.26 -1.00 21.43
CA HIS A 332 -2.47 -0.26 21.79
C HIS A 332 -2.81 0.83 20.77
N VAL A 333 -4.12 1.07 20.62
CA VAL A 333 -4.68 2.23 19.93
C VAL A 333 -5.41 3.08 20.96
N ILE A 334 -4.96 4.32 21.13
CA ILE A 334 -5.50 5.29 22.08
C ILE A 334 -6.16 6.42 21.27
N LEU A 335 -7.44 6.67 21.50
CA LEU A 335 -8.27 7.65 20.79
C LEU A 335 -8.75 8.77 21.71
#